data_AF-A0A7W1BIE4-F1
#
_entry.id   AF-A0A7W1BIE4-F1
#
_cell.length_a   1.000
_cell.length_b   1.000
_cell.length_c   1.000
_cell.angle_alpha   90.00
_cell.angle_beta   90.00
_cell.angle_gamma   90.00
#
_symmetry.space_group_name_H-M   'P 1'
#
loop_
_entity.id
_entity.type
_entity.pdbx_description
1 polymer ?
#
loop_
_entity_poly.entity_id
_entity_poly.type
_entity_poly.pdbx_seq_one_letter_code
_entity_poly.pdbx_strand_id
1 'polypeptide(L)'
;MHEQRHTSANNQEFAFIGERLWLDFVNTDASRKGARFDTLIDFEALVKWLNTAAVLDSERSASIRRRAQQQPAGATAALADARRIRSALRLLAERGAVSSEISFNTVAEINRVLGRSAGTRRLEGRADGAFVRSFVPVGDAFAGLMIPIVESAADALVLRELGRVRSCGDPR
;
A
#
# COMPACT_ATOMS: atom_id res chain seq x y z
N MET A 1 17.63 16.77 -41.25
CA MET A 1 16.21 16.78 -40.83
C MET A 1 15.72 15.34 -40.96
N HIS A 2 15.34 14.59 -39.93
CA HIS A 2 14.90 14.89 -38.58
C HIS A 2 15.34 13.75 -37.63
N GLU A 3 15.80 14.13 -36.43
CA GLU A 3 15.87 13.27 -35.24
C GLU A 3 14.51 12.63 -34.94
N GLN A 4 14.51 11.36 -34.54
CA GLN A 4 13.50 10.85 -33.60
C GLN A 4 14.18 10.05 -32.49
N ARG A 5 14.38 10.75 -31.38
CA ARG A 5 14.77 10.24 -30.06
C ARG A 5 13.71 9.25 -29.60
N HIS A 6 14.10 8.01 -29.34
CA HIS A 6 13.27 7.08 -28.58
C HIS A 6 13.30 7.51 -27.11
N THR A 7 12.18 8.06 -26.64
CA THR A 7 11.90 8.35 -25.23
C THR A 7 11.74 7.03 -24.49
N SER A 8 12.71 6.71 -23.62
CA SER A 8 12.62 5.60 -22.68
C SER A 8 11.45 5.82 -21.72
N ALA A 9 10.37 5.06 -21.90
CA ALA A 9 9.30 4.97 -20.92
C ALA A 9 9.88 4.39 -19.62
N ASN A 10 9.88 5.19 -18.56
CA ASN A 10 10.41 4.81 -17.26
C ASN A 10 9.51 3.73 -16.64
N ASN A 11 9.85 2.46 -16.89
CA ASN A 11 9.15 1.31 -16.37
C ASN A 11 9.51 1.15 -14.88
N GLN A 12 8.80 1.85 -13.99
CA GLN A 12 8.90 1.59 -12.56
C GLN A 12 8.38 0.18 -12.27
N GLU A 13 9.31 -0.77 -12.19
CA GLU A 13 9.07 -2.15 -11.76
C GLU A 13 8.85 -2.17 -10.24
N PHE A 14 7.69 -2.67 -9.82
CA PHE A 14 7.41 -2.93 -8.41
C PHE A 14 7.87 -4.37 -8.07
N ALA A 15 8.57 -4.54 -6.95
CA ALA A 15 8.92 -5.87 -6.44
C ALA A 15 7.83 -6.35 -5.47
N PHE A 16 7.18 -7.46 -5.81
CA PHE A 16 6.21 -8.15 -4.94
C PHE A 16 6.84 -9.44 -4.43
N ILE A 17 7.12 -9.51 -3.13
CA ILE A 17 7.60 -10.73 -2.48
C ILE A 17 6.39 -11.33 -1.75
N GLY A 18 5.64 -12.14 -2.50
CA GLY A 18 4.26 -12.55 -2.24
C GLY A 18 3.95 -13.39 -0.99
N GLU A 19 4.31 -12.93 0.20
CA GLU A 19 3.70 -13.44 1.44
C GLU A 19 3.14 -12.33 2.35
N ARG A 20 3.52 -11.06 2.15
CA ARG A 20 3.13 -9.96 3.07
C ARG A 20 2.96 -8.62 2.34
N LEU A 21 1.74 -8.36 1.89
CA LEU A 21 1.33 -7.12 1.20
C LEU A 21 1.81 -5.84 1.90
N TRP A 22 1.83 -5.83 3.24
CA TRP A 22 2.30 -4.67 4.00
C TRP A 22 3.80 -4.37 3.85
N LEU A 23 4.64 -5.39 3.65
CA LEU A 23 6.07 -5.21 3.38
C LEU A 23 6.32 -4.70 1.97
N ASP A 24 5.59 -5.23 0.98
CA ASP A 24 5.64 -4.73 -0.40
C ASP A 24 5.24 -3.24 -0.46
N PHE A 25 4.21 -2.85 0.29
CA PHE A 25 3.80 -1.45 0.39
C PHE A 25 4.88 -0.57 1.02
N VAL A 26 5.47 -1.03 2.12
CA VAL A 26 6.57 -0.35 2.78
C VAL A 26 7.75 -0.15 1.82
N ASN A 27 8.05 -1.12 0.97
CA ASN A 27 9.11 -1.07 -0.05
C ASN A 27 8.86 -0.08 -1.21
N THR A 28 7.69 0.56 -1.30
CA THR A 28 7.47 1.69 -2.22
C THR A 28 8.27 2.94 -1.85
N ASP A 29 8.79 2.99 -0.63
CA ASP A 29 9.73 4.00 -0.12
C ASP A 29 11.03 3.30 0.24
N ALA A 30 11.75 2.87 -0.80
CA ALA A 30 13.00 2.15 -0.66
C ALA A 30 14.18 3.12 -0.70
N SER A 31 15.14 2.90 0.20
CA SER A 31 16.48 3.48 0.09
C SER A 31 17.34 2.55 -0.75
N ARG A 32 17.85 3.01 -1.90
CA ARG A 32 18.83 2.26 -2.70
C ARG A 32 20.11 3.09 -2.78
N LYS A 33 21.24 2.53 -2.32
CA LYS A 33 22.55 3.21 -2.31
C LYS A 33 22.53 4.58 -1.61
N GLY A 34 21.84 4.68 -0.47
CA GLY A 34 21.75 5.92 0.32
C GLY A 34 20.79 6.99 -0.21
N ALA A 35 20.20 6.81 -1.41
CA ALA A 35 19.15 7.68 -1.93
C ALA A 35 17.77 7.06 -1.66
N ARG A 36 16.88 7.84 -1.03
CA ARG A 36 15.50 7.45 -0.76
C ARG A 36 14.65 7.74 -1.98
N PHE A 37 13.99 6.73 -2.53
CA PHE A 37 13.11 6.87 -3.68
C PHE A 37 11.67 6.56 -3.25
N ASP A 38 10.86 7.62 -3.10
CA ASP A 38 9.42 7.47 -2.94
C ASP A 38 8.77 7.23 -4.31
N THR A 39 8.29 6.01 -4.53
CA THR A 39 7.58 5.65 -5.78
C THR A 39 6.12 6.09 -5.77
N LEU A 40 5.54 6.40 -4.59
CA LEU A 40 4.18 6.92 -4.47
C LEU A 40 4.19 8.45 -4.59
N ILE A 41 4.69 8.97 -5.71
CA ILE A 41 4.88 10.41 -5.95
C ILE A 41 3.56 11.19 -5.98
N ASP A 42 2.47 10.55 -6.40
CA ASP A 42 1.13 11.10 -6.50
C ASP A 42 0.06 10.01 -6.27
N PHE A 43 -1.22 10.41 -6.35
CA PHE A 43 -2.34 9.50 -6.14
C PHE A 43 -2.48 8.48 -7.29
N GLU A 44 -2.08 8.85 -8.51
CA GLU A 44 -2.09 7.97 -9.67
C GLU A 44 -1.12 6.79 -9.48
N ALA A 45 0.06 7.05 -8.92
CA ALA A 45 1.06 6.06 -8.53
C ALA A 45 0.54 5.13 -7.41
N LEU A 46 -0.19 5.66 -6.42
CA LEU A 46 -0.85 4.84 -5.40
C LEU A 46 -1.86 3.87 -6.02
N VAL A 47 -2.75 4.35 -6.90
CA VAL A 47 -3.74 3.49 -7.56
C VAL A 47 -3.06 2.48 -8.49
N LYS A 48 -2.00 2.88 -9.20
CA LYS A 48 -1.20 1.96 -10.02
C LYS A 48 -0.58 0.86 -9.16
N TRP A 49 -0.02 1.20 -8.00
CA TRP A 49 0.53 0.23 -7.07
C TRP A 49 -0.54 -0.73 -6.55
N LEU A 50 -1.70 -0.22 -6.11
CA LEU A 50 -2.82 -1.04 -5.62
C LEU A 50 -3.34 -2.02 -6.68
N ASN A 51 -3.43 -1.58 -7.93
CA ASN A 51 -3.81 -2.45 -9.05
C ASN A 51 -2.76 -3.54 -9.30
N THR A 52 -1.48 -3.16 -9.29
CA THR A 52 -0.38 -4.11 -9.55
C THR A 52 -0.25 -5.13 -8.40
N ALA A 53 -0.52 -4.71 -7.17
CA ALA A 53 -0.60 -5.57 -5.99
C ALA A 53 -1.87 -6.44 -5.94
N ALA A 54 -2.72 -6.38 -6.98
CA ALA A 54 -4.02 -7.04 -7.07
C ALA A 54 -4.99 -6.73 -5.90
N VAL A 55 -4.80 -5.57 -5.24
CA VAL A 55 -5.70 -5.03 -4.22
C VAL A 55 -6.94 -4.43 -4.87
N LEU A 56 -6.74 -3.75 -6.00
CA LEU A 56 -7.81 -3.30 -6.89
C LEU A 56 -7.72 -4.10 -8.19
N ASP A 57 -8.88 -4.48 -8.74
CA ASP A 57 -8.95 -4.88 -10.13
C ASP A 57 -8.94 -3.65 -11.06
N SER A 58 -8.94 -3.89 -12.37
CA SER A 58 -8.89 -2.82 -13.37
C SER A 58 -10.15 -1.95 -13.37
N GLU A 59 -11.32 -2.50 -13.08
CA GLU A 59 -12.59 -1.77 -13.05
C GLU A 59 -12.64 -0.81 -11.85
N ARG A 60 -12.34 -1.32 -10.66
CA ARG A 60 -12.24 -0.54 -9.43
C ARG A 60 -11.15 0.52 -9.56
N SER A 61 -9.99 0.17 -10.15
CA SER A 61 -8.92 1.14 -10.41
C SER A 61 -9.39 2.29 -11.29
N ALA A 62 -10.08 1.99 -12.40
CA ALA A 62 -10.65 3.02 -13.27
C ALA A 62 -11.71 3.88 -12.56
N SER A 63 -12.55 3.27 -11.72
CA SER A 63 -13.55 3.97 -10.93
C SER A 63 -12.91 4.95 -9.93
N ILE A 64 -11.89 4.52 -9.20
CA ILE A 64 -11.15 5.35 -8.25
C ILE A 64 -10.42 6.50 -8.95
N ARG A 65 -9.82 6.27 -10.12
CA ARG A 65 -9.21 7.34 -10.93
C ARG A 65 -10.23 8.41 -11.34
N ARG A 66 -11.41 8.00 -11.85
CA ARG A 66 -12.50 8.94 -12.17
C ARG A 66 -12.96 9.71 -10.93
N ARG A 67 -13.05 9.04 -9.78
CA ARG A 67 -13.43 9.69 -8.53
C ARG A 67 -12.38 10.70 -8.06
N ALA A 68 -11.08 10.40 -8.23
CA ALA A 68 -10.00 11.32 -7.91
C ALA A 68 -10.07 12.62 -8.72
N GLN A 69 -10.48 12.55 -9.99
CA GLN A 69 -10.72 13.73 -10.83
C GLN A 69 -11.90 14.58 -10.29
N GLN A 70 -12.95 13.92 -9.80
CA GLN A 70 -14.12 14.60 -9.22
C GLN A 70 -13.86 15.15 -7.81
N GLN A 71 -12.94 14.54 -7.06
CA GLN A 71 -12.64 14.86 -5.67
C GLN A 71 -11.12 14.99 -5.42
N PRO A 72 -10.43 16.01 -5.99
CA PRO A 72 -8.97 16.13 -5.90
C PRO A 72 -8.44 16.30 -4.47
N ALA A 73 -9.18 17.01 -3.62
CA ALA A 73 -8.84 17.18 -2.21
C ALA A 73 -8.90 15.84 -1.44
N GLY A 74 -9.90 15.00 -1.74
CA GLY A 74 -10.03 13.67 -1.15
C GLY A 74 -8.90 12.73 -1.59
N ALA A 75 -8.54 12.74 -2.88
CA ALA A 75 -7.40 11.99 -3.40
C ALA A 75 -6.07 12.41 -2.75
N THR A 76 -5.87 13.72 -2.59
CA THR A 76 -4.69 14.27 -1.89
C THR A 76 -4.64 13.81 -0.43
N ALA A 77 -5.77 13.88 0.28
CA ALA A 77 -5.86 13.43 1.66
C ALA A 77 -5.61 11.91 1.79
N ALA A 78 -6.14 11.11 0.87
CA ALA A 78 -5.94 9.67 0.84
C ALA A 78 -4.46 9.30 0.60
N LEU A 79 -3.77 10.00 -0.32
CA LEU A 79 -2.33 9.81 -0.52
C LEU A 79 -1.52 10.17 0.73
N ALA A 80 -1.85 11.29 1.39
CA ALA A 80 -1.19 11.69 2.62
C ALA A 80 -1.40 10.66 3.74
N ASP A 81 -2.61 10.11 3.87
CA ASP A 81 -2.93 9.04 4.82
C ASP A 81 -2.15 7.76 4.50
N ALA A 82 -2.08 7.36 3.23
CA ALA A 82 -1.31 6.21 2.77
C ALA A 82 0.19 6.35 3.11
N ARG A 83 0.78 7.53 2.87
CA ARG A 83 2.18 7.82 3.22
C ARG A 83 2.42 7.80 4.74
N ARG A 84 1.49 8.33 5.54
CA ARG A 84 1.56 8.26 7.02
C ARG A 84 1.56 6.82 7.51
N ILE A 85 0.64 6.00 7.00
CA ILE A 85 0.55 4.57 7.34
C ILE A 85 1.84 3.86 6.93
N ARG A 86 2.37 4.13 5.73
CA ARG A 86 3.62 3.57 5.24
C ARG A 86 4.78 3.84 6.20
N SER A 87 4.90 5.08 6.69
CA SER A 87 5.93 5.46 7.66
C SER A 87 5.82 4.67 8.98
N ALA A 88 4.60 4.49 9.50
CA ALA A 88 4.38 3.68 10.71
C ALA A 88 4.70 2.19 10.49
N LEU A 89 4.33 1.65 9.32
CA LEU A 89 4.65 0.27 8.94
C LEU A 89 6.14 0.07 8.69
N ARG A 90 6.85 1.07 8.15
CA ARG A 90 8.31 1.04 8.00
C ARG A 90 9.00 0.93 9.36
N LEU A 91 8.61 1.75 10.34
CA LEU A 91 9.12 1.65 11.70
C LEU A 91 8.82 0.29 12.33
N LEU A 92 7.63 -0.26 12.08
CA LEU A 92 7.27 -1.60 12.52
C LEU A 92 8.19 -2.67 11.92
N ALA A 93 8.44 -2.61 10.62
CA ALA A 93 9.32 -3.55 9.92
C ALA A 93 10.77 -3.49 10.45
N GLU A 94 11.27 -2.30 10.75
CA GLU A 94 12.66 -2.10 11.19
C GLU A 94 12.89 -2.40 12.67
N ARG A 95 11.92 -2.07 13.53
CA ARG A 95 12.12 -2.03 14.99
C ARG A 95 11.01 -2.70 15.80
N GLY A 96 9.91 -3.10 15.17
CA GLY A 96 8.76 -3.66 15.88
C GLY A 96 9.06 -4.96 16.65
N ALA A 97 10.01 -5.77 16.18
CA ALA A 97 10.43 -6.98 16.88
C ALA A 97 11.17 -6.72 18.22
N VAL A 98 11.76 -5.53 18.39
CA VAL A 98 12.59 -5.17 19.56
C VAL A 98 12.00 -4.04 20.40
N SER A 99 11.00 -3.31 19.89
CA SER A 99 10.34 -2.20 20.57
C SER A 99 8.83 -2.43 20.65
N SER A 100 8.34 -2.66 21.87
CA SER A 100 6.91 -2.76 22.14
C SER A 100 6.18 -1.45 21.89
N GLU A 101 6.79 -0.31 22.23
CA GLU A 101 6.24 1.03 21.98
C GLU A 101 5.94 1.25 20.49
N ILE A 102 6.89 0.90 19.60
CA ILE A 102 6.68 0.98 18.15
C ILE A 102 5.52 0.08 17.72
N SER A 103 5.46 -1.14 18.24
CA SER A 103 4.35 -2.05 17.93
C SER A 103 2.99 -1.48 18.36
N PHE A 104 2.88 -0.92 19.57
CA PHE A 104 1.64 -0.31 20.06
C PHE A 104 1.23 0.94 19.27
N ASN A 105 2.19 1.81 18.93
CA ASN A 105 1.93 2.99 18.10
C ASN A 105 1.44 2.59 16.70
N THR A 106 2.04 1.57 16.09
CA THR A 106 1.58 1.07 14.79
C THR A 106 0.20 0.40 14.88
N VAL A 107 -0.09 -0.34 15.96
CA VAL A 107 -1.45 -0.89 16.22
C VAL A 107 -2.48 0.24 16.33
N ALA A 108 -2.16 1.36 16.98
CA ALA A 108 -3.05 2.51 17.04
C ALA A 108 -3.34 3.10 15.64
N GLU A 109 -2.32 3.18 14.76
CA GLU A 109 -2.51 3.62 13.37
C GLU A 109 -3.35 2.63 12.55
N ILE A 110 -3.13 1.31 12.72
CA ILE A 110 -3.96 0.27 12.08
C ILE A 110 -5.42 0.44 12.50
N ASN A 111 -5.67 0.54 13.81
CA ASN A 111 -7.02 0.71 14.35
C ASN A 111 -7.67 2.03 13.92
N ARG A 112 -6.90 3.11 13.72
CA ARG A 112 -7.40 4.38 13.17
C ARG A 112 -7.92 4.21 11.73
N VAL A 113 -7.26 3.39 10.92
CA VAL A 113 -7.71 3.09 9.55
C VAL A 113 -8.96 2.21 9.57
N LEU A 114 -8.91 1.12 10.35
CA LEU A 114 -10.03 0.19 10.45
C LEU A 114 -11.28 0.83 11.05
N GLY A 115 -11.13 1.64 12.10
CA GLY A 115 -12.24 2.28 12.82
C GLY A 115 -12.91 3.43 12.07
N ARG A 116 -12.20 4.09 11.13
CA ARG A 116 -12.80 5.13 10.27
C ARG A 116 -13.47 4.58 9.02
N SER A 117 -13.28 3.28 8.74
CA SER A 117 -13.79 2.65 7.53
C SER A 117 -15.21 2.14 7.74
N ALA A 118 -16.21 2.87 7.23
CA ALA A 118 -17.59 2.40 7.16
C ALA A 118 -17.84 1.68 5.84
N GLY A 119 -18.40 0.47 5.88
CA GLY A 119 -18.63 -0.32 4.68
C GLY A 119 -18.88 -1.79 4.95
N THR A 120 -18.98 -2.56 3.88
CA THR A 120 -19.23 -4.01 3.93
C THR A 120 -17.98 -4.77 3.49
N ARG A 121 -17.54 -5.72 4.32
CA ARG A 121 -16.54 -6.73 3.91
C ARG A 121 -17.19 -7.81 3.07
N ARG A 122 -16.56 -8.19 1.97
CA ARG A 122 -17.04 -9.22 1.05
C ARG A 122 -15.93 -10.21 0.73
N LEU A 123 -16.35 -11.42 0.36
CA LEU A 123 -15.50 -12.41 -0.30
C LEU A 123 -16.01 -12.53 -1.74
N GLU A 124 -15.17 -12.17 -2.70
CA GLU A 124 -15.52 -12.13 -4.12
C GLU A 124 -14.75 -13.22 -4.86
N GLY A 125 -15.44 -13.96 -5.73
CA GLY A 125 -14.81 -14.91 -6.64
C GLY A 125 -14.16 -14.19 -7.81
N ARG A 126 -13.03 -14.72 -8.28
CA ARG A 126 -12.32 -14.26 -9.49
C ARG A 126 -12.55 -15.25 -10.63
N ALA A 127 -12.33 -14.79 -11.86
CA ALA A 127 -12.49 -15.60 -13.07
C ALA A 127 -11.52 -16.80 -13.14
N ASP A 128 -10.40 -16.73 -12.43
CA ASP A 128 -9.40 -17.81 -12.28
C ASP A 128 -9.77 -18.83 -11.19
N GLY A 129 -10.93 -18.70 -10.53
CA GLY A 129 -11.39 -19.57 -9.46
C GLY A 129 -10.85 -19.20 -8.07
N ALA A 130 -10.00 -18.16 -7.95
CA ALA A 130 -9.54 -17.67 -6.65
C ALA A 130 -10.62 -16.83 -5.94
N PHE A 131 -10.45 -16.64 -4.63
CA PHE A 131 -11.28 -15.72 -3.84
C PHE A 131 -10.43 -14.55 -3.33
N VAL A 132 -11.03 -13.36 -3.30
CA VAL A 132 -10.40 -12.16 -2.77
C VAL A 132 -11.28 -11.51 -1.71
N ARG A 133 -10.65 -11.04 -0.64
CA ARG A 133 -11.31 -10.15 0.32
C ARG A 133 -11.44 -8.77 -0.29
N SER A 134 -12.66 -8.25 -0.32
CA SER A 134 -12.94 -6.91 -0.80
C SER A 134 -13.62 -6.10 0.29
N PHE A 135 -13.44 -4.78 0.23
CA PHE A 135 -14.21 -3.84 1.02
C PHE A 135 -15.01 -2.95 0.08
N VAL A 136 -16.28 -2.75 0.39
CA VAL A 136 -17.16 -1.81 -0.31
C VAL A 136 -17.44 -0.66 0.63
N PRO A 137 -16.80 0.51 0.43
CA PRO A 137 -16.95 1.64 1.32
C PRO A 137 -18.34 2.28 1.19
N VAL A 138 -18.81 2.86 2.30
CA VAL A 138 -19.99 3.73 2.35
C VAL A 138 -19.52 5.15 2.58
N GLY A 139 -19.98 6.09 1.74
CA GLY A 139 -19.61 7.50 1.82
C GLY A 139 -18.32 7.81 1.06
N ASP A 140 -17.20 7.94 1.79
CA ASP A 140 -15.90 8.28 1.20
C ASP A 140 -15.41 7.14 0.30
N ALA A 141 -15.23 7.44 -0.98
CA ALA A 141 -14.82 6.46 -1.98
C ALA A 141 -13.35 6.03 -1.84
N PHE A 142 -12.52 6.84 -1.18
CA PHE A 142 -11.13 6.49 -0.89
C PHE A 142 -10.99 5.73 0.43
N ALA A 143 -12.05 5.70 1.25
CA ALA A 143 -12.10 4.86 2.42
C ALA A 143 -11.92 3.40 2.01
N GLY A 144 -11.10 2.68 2.77
CA GLY A 144 -10.86 1.27 2.52
C GLY A 144 -9.71 0.94 1.57
N LEU A 145 -9.15 1.90 0.81
CA LEU A 145 -7.99 1.63 -0.05
C LEU A 145 -6.80 1.04 0.73
N MET A 146 -6.65 1.46 1.98
CA MET A 146 -5.57 1.00 2.86
C MET A 146 -5.92 -0.24 3.69
N ILE A 147 -7.19 -0.67 3.74
CA ILE A 147 -7.63 -1.79 4.60
C ILE A 147 -6.83 -3.07 4.33
N PRO A 148 -6.68 -3.53 3.07
CA PRO A 148 -5.99 -4.81 2.82
C PRO A 148 -4.53 -4.79 3.27
N ILE A 149 -3.87 -3.64 3.16
CA ILE A 149 -2.47 -3.45 3.57
C ILE A 149 -2.37 -3.49 5.10
N VAL A 150 -3.23 -2.76 5.82
CA VAL A 150 -3.19 -2.75 7.29
C VAL A 150 -3.69 -4.06 7.90
N GLU A 151 -4.62 -4.76 7.25
CA GLU A 151 -5.04 -6.12 7.64
C GLU A 151 -3.87 -7.11 7.46
N SER A 152 -3.10 -7.02 6.37
CA SER A 152 -1.88 -7.82 6.19
C SER A 152 -0.83 -7.55 7.28
N ALA A 153 -0.68 -6.31 7.74
CA ALA A 153 0.21 -5.99 8.86
C ALA A 153 -0.34 -6.51 10.20
N ALA A 154 -1.65 -6.43 10.42
CA ALA A 154 -2.32 -6.95 11.59
C ALA A 154 -2.15 -8.48 11.70
N ASP A 155 -2.28 -9.21 10.58
CA ASP A 155 -2.05 -10.65 10.54
C ASP A 155 -0.62 -11.00 10.99
N ALA A 156 0.39 -10.27 10.50
CA ALA A 156 1.79 -10.49 10.90
C ALA A 156 2.03 -10.19 12.40
N LEU A 157 1.32 -9.23 12.98
CA LEU A 157 1.36 -8.94 14.42
C LEU A 157 0.71 -10.06 15.24
N VAL A 158 -0.49 -10.51 14.85
CA VAL A 158 -1.24 -11.56 15.53
C VAL A 158 -0.50 -12.89 15.48
N LEU A 159 0.10 -13.22 14.33
CA LEU A 159 0.90 -14.42 14.12
C LEU A 159 2.33 -14.30 14.66
N ARG A 160 2.68 -13.17 15.29
CA ARG A 160 4.00 -12.90 15.91
C ARG A 160 5.18 -13.04 14.96
N GLU A 161 5.01 -12.61 13.72
CA GLU A 161 5.98 -12.87 12.66
C GLU A 161 6.98 -11.75 12.42
N LEU A 162 6.99 -10.71 13.27
CA LEU A 162 7.93 -9.60 13.14
C LEU A 162 9.39 -10.04 13.23
N GLY A 163 9.69 -11.09 14.00
CA GLY A 163 11.05 -11.65 14.09
C GLY A 163 11.58 -12.27 12.78
N ARG A 164 10.69 -12.50 11.79
CA ARG A 164 11.05 -13.00 10.45
C ARG A 164 11.32 -11.87 9.46
N VAL A 165 10.99 -10.62 9.80
CA VAL A 165 11.22 -9.47 8.94
C VAL A 165 12.71 -9.14 8.92
N ARG A 166 13.27 -9.03 7.72
CA ARG A 166 14.68 -8.69 7.49
C ARG A 166 14.77 -7.48 6.59
N SER A 167 15.76 -6.62 6.82
CA SER A 167 16.17 -5.63 5.84
C SER A 167 17.05 -6.31 4.78
N CYS A 168 16.91 -5.90 3.53
CA CYS A 168 17.91 -6.23 2.52
C CYS A 168 19.25 -5.62 2.98
N GLY A 169 20.24 -6.47 3.24
CA GLY A 169 21.59 -6.00 3.51
C GLY A 169 22.16 -5.40 2.22
N ASP A 170 22.48 -4.11 2.23
CA ASP A 170 23.32 -3.51 1.20
C ASP A 170 24.76 -3.93 1.53
N PRO A 171 25.43 -4.77 0.72
CA PRO A 171 26.85 -4.98 0.88
C PRO A 171 27.53 -3.67 0.47
N ARG A 172 28.17 -3.02 1.43
CA ARG A 172 29.00 -1.85 1.19
C ARG A 172 30.07 -2.12 0.15
#